data_AF-W3X185-F1
#
_entry.id   AF-W3X185-F1
#
_cell.length_a   1.000
_cell.length_b   1.000
_cell.length_c   1.000
_cell.angle_alpha   90.00
_cell.angle_beta   90.00
_cell.angle_gamma   90.00
#
_symmetry.space_group_name_H-M   'P 1'
#
loop_
_entity.id
_entity.type
_entity.pdbx_description
1 polymer ?
#
loop_
_entity_poly.entity_id
_entity_poly.type
_entity_poly.pdbx_seq_one_letter_code
_entity_poly.pdbx_strand_id
1 'polypeptide(L)'
;MPPPPSRTSIAVRACDSCRRRKVKCDASAICTNCQISKISCRYTLVPRKRGPKVAAQNPDVRRRRGRKALDGTADPQRYNDANEAQLPAEATPAPAPQPDCVVGSRSYRSHEQVVPSSTAPSCEAIRNCLARSISAAMPSLVLRDAVSRCVDLYIQYVFPTSPSVHESSLRAAADKSFPDVCVTNPLYTEDWQADLEHMRSFALVTALCASVASLMPASLLPYGMAIAQPLLTASRDMLKLFEDADVENPCSTSITTRILHCNALQHVTGKAALANHVLGHAILLIRTMSLHSEKALARFNSLEAQTLRLIYWQMYAADKASACLKSRAYYLHELLFEEEPTTNVCTEFQVPMLDTSNCWYEKQFEERILVGFHLIPRLWSTAANLIFEMRTYAKGDQASSKAYLTEGYMGFLGIMDGFPAWLQASRLIASGDDDDVARFRKSSFWVQRCTILVTFQCLRLVILQQCILSKIWGVMGLSDDAFTLAMTQISMVHEFLQTLDDIPFVYLQVKGEPMVRTPYSPSMSKSLTPRPLGGKNPLGWESASPNPR
;
A
#
# COMPACT_ATOMS: atom_id res chain seq x y z
N MET A 1 6.68 -37.92 -43.39
CA MET A 1 7.98 -37.21 -43.42
C MET A 1 8.60 -37.27 -42.02
N PRO A 2 9.88 -37.62 -41.88
CA PRO A 2 10.57 -37.60 -40.59
C PRO A 2 10.88 -36.16 -40.13
N PRO A 3 11.02 -35.89 -38.83
CA PRO A 3 11.44 -34.58 -38.33
C PRO A 3 12.92 -34.29 -38.68
N PRO A 4 13.29 -33.03 -38.99
CA PRO A 4 14.68 -32.66 -39.20
C PRO A 4 15.49 -32.74 -37.89
N PRO A 5 16.81 -33.01 -37.96
CA PRO A 5 17.59 -33.54 -36.84
C PRO A 5 17.87 -32.52 -35.72
N SER A 6 17.89 -33.02 -34.49
CA SER A 6 18.37 -32.31 -33.31
C SER A 6 19.85 -31.92 -33.47
N ARG A 7 20.13 -30.62 -33.48
CA ARG A 7 21.52 -30.14 -33.52
C ARG A 7 22.19 -30.36 -32.16
N THR A 8 23.20 -31.22 -32.19
CA THR A 8 24.24 -31.39 -31.17
C THR A 8 24.76 -30.04 -30.66
N SER A 9 25.01 -29.97 -29.35
CA SER A 9 25.48 -28.76 -28.68
C SER A 9 26.95 -28.47 -28.98
N ILE A 10 27.23 -27.95 -30.18
CA ILE A 10 28.36 -27.05 -30.38
C ILE A 10 28.14 -25.90 -29.40
N ALA A 11 29.09 -25.68 -28.48
CA ALA A 11 28.97 -24.64 -27.45
C ALA A 11 29.11 -23.25 -28.10
N VAL A 12 28.01 -22.73 -28.65
CA VAL A 12 28.04 -21.50 -29.45
C VAL A 12 28.40 -20.32 -28.55
N ARG A 13 29.55 -19.72 -28.85
CA ARG A 13 30.12 -18.62 -28.06
C ARG A 13 29.17 -17.41 -28.13
N ALA A 14 28.76 -16.92 -26.97
CA ALA A 14 28.04 -15.64 -26.87
C ALA A 14 28.90 -14.47 -27.37
N CYS A 15 28.26 -13.50 -28.04
CA CYS A 15 28.92 -12.28 -28.48
C CYS A 15 29.41 -11.44 -27.28
N ASP A 16 30.38 -10.57 -27.53
CA ASP A 16 31.10 -9.86 -26.48
C ASP A 16 30.17 -8.88 -25.73
N SER A 17 29.22 -8.27 -26.43
CA SER A 17 28.19 -7.38 -25.87
C SER A 17 27.23 -8.13 -24.94
N CYS A 18 26.67 -9.26 -25.36
CA CYS A 18 25.81 -10.08 -24.49
C CYS A 18 26.58 -10.67 -23.30
N ARG A 19 27.84 -11.06 -23.51
CA ARG A 19 28.73 -11.57 -22.45
C ARG A 19 29.01 -10.49 -21.39
N ARG A 20 29.30 -9.25 -21.80
CA ARG A 20 29.52 -8.12 -20.88
C ARG A 20 28.26 -7.77 -20.08
N ARG A 21 27.08 -7.82 -20.71
CA ARG A 21 25.78 -7.61 -20.06
C ARG A 21 25.23 -8.83 -19.30
N LYS A 22 25.90 -9.98 -19.34
CA LYS A 22 25.45 -11.26 -18.76
C LYS A 22 24.06 -11.72 -19.22
N VAL A 23 23.67 -11.42 -20.47
CA VAL A 23 22.39 -11.86 -21.07
C VAL A 23 22.58 -13.03 -22.04
N LYS A 24 21.54 -13.83 -22.24
CA LYS A 24 21.55 -14.96 -23.19
C LYS A 24 21.78 -14.45 -24.62
N CYS A 25 22.61 -15.18 -25.37
CA CYS A 25 22.93 -14.86 -26.77
C CYS A 25 22.42 -16.01 -27.66
N ASP A 26 21.67 -15.65 -28.69
CA ASP A 26 21.20 -16.52 -29.78
C ASP A 26 22.30 -16.85 -30.80
N ALA A 27 23.39 -16.08 -30.78
CA ALA A 27 24.63 -16.30 -31.53
C ALA A 27 24.47 -16.35 -33.07
N SER A 28 23.43 -15.69 -33.57
CA SER A 28 23.27 -15.32 -34.98
C SER A 28 24.30 -14.26 -35.40
N ALA A 29 24.39 -13.97 -36.71
CA ALA A 29 25.35 -13.03 -37.29
C ALA A 29 25.27 -11.62 -36.65
N ILE A 30 24.05 -11.15 -36.39
CA ILE A 30 23.77 -10.03 -35.49
C ILE A 30 22.77 -10.53 -34.46
N CYS A 31 23.20 -10.66 -33.20
CA CYS A 31 22.39 -11.26 -32.15
C CYS A 31 21.08 -10.47 -31.90
N THR A 32 19.95 -11.15 -31.65
CA THR A 32 18.64 -10.48 -31.45
C THR A 32 18.70 -9.44 -30.33
N ASN A 33 19.38 -9.77 -29.23
CA ASN A 33 19.59 -8.86 -28.09
C ASN A 33 20.47 -7.64 -28.43
N CYS A 34 21.33 -7.75 -29.45
CA CYS A 34 22.22 -6.71 -29.94
C CYS A 34 21.44 -5.77 -30.87
N GLN A 35 20.61 -6.34 -31.74
CA GLN A 35 19.72 -5.64 -32.67
C GLN A 35 18.67 -4.80 -31.92
N ILE A 36 17.94 -5.40 -30.97
CA ILE A 36 16.95 -4.69 -30.14
C ILE A 36 17.59 -3.52 -29.38
N SER A 37 18.79 -3.75 -28.82
CA SER A 37 19.53 -2.72 -28.08
C SER A 37 20.30 -1.73 -28.98
N LYS A 38 20.24 -1.87 -30.31
CA LYS A 38 20.98 -1.04 -31.30
C LYS A 38 22.49 -0.91 -31.00
N ILE A 39 23.13 -1.98 -30.49
CA ILE A 39 24.57 -2.02 -30.15
C ILE A 39 25.36 -2.96 -31.06
N SER A 40 26.66 -2.69 -31.21
CA SER A 40 27.54 -3.50 -32.06
C SER A 40 27.62 -4.95 -31.56
N CYS A 41 27.36 -5.91 -32.45
CA CYS A 41 27.54 -7.34 -32.21
C CYS A 41 28.92 -7.77 -32.74
N ARG A 42 29.83 -8.20 -31.86
CA ARG A 42 31.19 -8.65 -32.21
C ARG A 42 31.59 -9.89 -31.40
N TYR A 43 32.52 -10.67 -31.93
CA TYR A 43 33.04 -11.93 -31.35
C TYR A 43 34.58 -11.93 -31.28
N THR A 44 35.20 -10.81 -30.90
CA THR A 44 36.66 -10.60 -30.92
C THR A 44 37.39 -11.02 -29.64
N LEU A 45 36.71 -11.10 -28.48
CA LEU A 45 37.35 -11.51 -27.20
C LEU A 45 37.77 -12.99 -27.11
N VAL A 46 39.03 -13.29 -27.48
CA VAL A 46 39.65 -14.61 -27.28
C VAL A 46 39.64 -15.00 -25.79
N PRO A 47 39.03 -16.14 -25.39
CA PRO A 47 39.02 -16.57 -23.99
C PRO A 47 40.43 -16.97 -23.50
N ARG A 48 40.94 -16.32 -22.45
CA ARG A 48 42.13 -16.80 -21.73
C ARG A 48 41.78 -18.05 -20.91
N LYS A 49 42.64 -19.07 -20.94
CA LYS A 49 42.51 -20.27 -20.10
C LYS A 49 42.58 -19.87 -18.61
N ARG A 50 41.71 -20.43 -17.77
CA ARG A 50 41.86 -20.34 -16.31
C ARG A 50 42.96 -21.30 -15.87
N GLY A 51 43.73 -20.93 -14.85
CA GLY A 51 44.75 -21.79 -14.25
C GLY A 51 44.16 -23.02 -13.54
N PRO A 52 45.01 -23.96 -13.06
CA PRO A 52 44.58 -25.21 -12.44
C PRO A 52 43.63 -24.98 -11.25
N LYS A 53 42.61 -25.82 -11.15
CA LYS A 53 41.56 -25.73 -10.14
C LYS A 53 41.98 -26.52 -8.89
N VAL A 54 42.32 -25.82 -7.80
CA VAL A 54 42.59 -26.45 -6.50
C VAL A 54 41.30 -27.13 -6.00
N ALA A 55 41.43 -28.36 -5.49
CA ALA A 55 40.31 -29.17 -5.03
C ALA A 55 39.68 -28.57 -3.75
N ALA A 56 38.35 -28.67 -3.64
CA ALA A 56 37.60 -28.11 -2.52
C ALA A 56 37.80 -28.94 -1.25
N GLN A 57 38.09 -28.28 -0.13
CA GLN A 57 37.95 -28.87 1.21
C GLN A 57 36.68 -28.36 1.89
N ASN A 58 36.01 -29.28 2.59
CA ASN A 58 34.66 -29.13 3.12
C ASN A 58 34.66 -28.24 4.39
N PRO A 59 33.81 -27.18 4.52
CA PRO A 59 33.89 -26.25 5.67
C PRO A 59 33.47 -26.82 7.03
N ASP A 60 32.83 -27.99 7.08
CA ASP A 60 31.94 -28.37 8.19
C ASP A 60 32.62 -29.07 9.41
N VAL A 61 33.93 -28.86 9.60
CA VAL A 61 34.70 -29.52 10.69
C VAL A 61 35.35 -28.52 11.67
N ARG A 62 35.47 -27.23 11.32
CA ARG A 62 36.20 -26.25 12.14
C ARG A 62 35.39 -25.51 13.22
N ARG A 63 34.07 -25.73 13.34
CA ARG A 63 33.23 -25.07 14.38
C ARG A 63 33.04 -25.85 15.70
N ARG A 64 33.73 -26.98 15.90
CA ARG A 64 33.60 -27.82 17.11
C ARG A 64 34.79 -27.84 18.09
N ARG A 65 35.79 -26.97 17.93
CA ARG A 65 36.87 -26.77 18.92
C ARG A 65 37.10 -25.27 19.17
N GLY A 66 36.39 -24.72 20.15
CA GLY A 66 36.45 -23.30 20.49
C GLY A 66 35.58 -22.88 21.70
N ARG A 67 35.38 -23.78 22.67
CA ARG A 67 34.73 -23.47 23.97
C ARG A 67 35.07 -24.55 25.01
N LYS A 68 36.13 -24.31 25.79
CA LYS A 68 36.40 -24.85 27.13
C LYS A 68 37.69 -24.21 27.68
N ALA A 69 37.76 -24.09 29.02
CA ALA A 69 38.88 -23.53 29.81
C ALA A 69 39.16 -22.03 29.64
N LEU A 70 38.44 -21.22 30.44
CA LEU A 70 39.05 -20.14 31.21
C LEU A 70 39.36 -20.74 32.58
N ASP A 71 40.62 -20.66 33.05
CA ASP A 71 40.92 -20.78 34.48
C ASP A 71 42.33 -20.25 34.84
N GLY A 72 42.41 -19.47 35.92
CA GLY A 72 43.54 -19.39 36.86
C GLY A 72 44.92 -18.80 36.47
N THR A 73 45.30 -17.72 37.18
CA THR A 73 46.67 -17.34 37.64
C THR A 73 47.75 -16.99 36.58
N ALA A 74 48.33 -15.78 36.48
CA ALA A 74 49.05 -14.93 37.45
C ALA A 74 50.53 -15.33 37.70
N ASP A 75 51.50 -14.59 37.11
CA ASP A 75 52.44 -13.69 37.82
C ASP A 75 53.26 -12.80 36.82
N PRO A 76 53.89 -11.67 37.22
CA PRO A 76 54.50 -10.68 36.30
C PRO A 76 56.04 -10.51 36.44
N GLN A 77 56.58 -9.36 35.98
CA GLN A 77 57.98 -8.85 36.09
C GLN A 77 58.95 -9.33 34.98
N ARG A 78 59.95 -8.56 34.50
CA ARG A 78 60.37 -7.15 34.72
C ARG A 78 61.43 -6.74 33.66
N TYR A 79 61.53 -5.44 33.33
CA TYR A 79 62.76 -4.66 33.00
C TYR A 79 63.67 -5.12 31.81
N ASN A 80 64.45 -4.27 31.13
CA ASN A 80 64.46 -2.80 30.93
C ASN A 80 65.48 -2.43 29.82
N ASP A 81 65.44 -1.17 29.37
CA ASP A 81 66.56 -0.37 28.80
C ASP A 81 67.28 -0.83 27.50
N ALA A 82 67.91 0.04 26.69
CA ALA A 82 67.74 1.47 26.36
C ALA A 82 68.69 1.85 25.20
N ASN A 83 68.50 3.03 24.58
CA ASN A 83 69.38 3.72 23.60
C ASN A 83 69.52 3.04 22.20
N GLU A 84 69.65 3.73 21.04
CA GLU A 84 69.61 5.15 20.63
C GLU A 84 69.48 5.20 19.07
N ALA A 85 69.12 6.27 18.33
CA ALA A 85 68.70 7.65 18.66
C ALA A 85 67.84 8.27 17.51
N GLN A 86 67.20 9.42 17.81
CA GLN A 86 66.87 10.56 16.92
C GLN A 86 66.04 10.40 15.61
N LEU A 87 64.82 10.95 15.67
CA LEU A 87 63.95 11.38 14.55
C LEU A 87 63.41 12.79 14.87
N PRO A 88 63.34 13.74 13.90
CA PRO A 88 62.58 14.98 14.05
C PRO A 88 61.14 14.86 13.53
N ALA A 89 60.24 15.60 14.17
CA ALA A 89 58.78 15.61 14.05
C ALA A 89 58.15 15.48 12.65
N GLU A 90 57.11 14.64 12.54
CA GLU A 90 56.05 14.75 11.52
C GLU A 90 54.75 15.28 12.14
N ALA A 91 54.09 16.20 11.44
CA ALA A 91 52.75 16.67 11.75
C ALA A 91 51.76 16.22 10.67
N THR A 92 50.60 15.72 11.12
CA THR A 92 49.32 15.52 10.42
C THR A 92 49.31 15.45 8.87
N PRO A 93 49.08 14.26 8.26
CA PRO A 93 48.86 14.15 6.82
C PRO A 93 47.43 14.51 6.41
N ALA A 94 47.30 15.33 5.36
CA ALA A 94 46.06 15.66 4.67
C ALA A 94 45.73 14.62 3.56
N PRO A 95 44.47 14.55 3.05
CA PRO A 95 44.05 13.51 2.12
C PRO A 95 44.52 13.74 0.67
N ALA A 96 44.71 12.63 -0.06
CA ALA A 96 45.17 12.59 -1.46
C ALA A 96 44.07 11.99 -2.40
N PRO A 97 44.28 11.90 -3.74
CA PRO A 97 43.97 12.99 -4.66
C PRO A 97 42.90 12.62 -5.72
N GLN A 98 42.31 13.64 -6.37
CA GLN A 98 41.41 13.48 -7.51
C GLN A 98 42.17 13.46 -8.86
N PRO A 99 41.64 12.80 -9.92
CA PRO A 99 42.21 12.86 -11.26
C PRO A 99 41.74 14.11 -12.04
N ASP A 100 42.64 14.66 -12.86
CA ASP A 100 42.50 15.95 -13.53
C ASP A 100 41.42 16.02 -14.63
N CYS A 101 40.72 17.16 -14.69
CA CYS A 101 40.00 17.63 -15.87
C CYS A 101 40.57 18.98 -16.31
N VAL A 102 41.12 19.04 -17.52
CA VAL A 102 41.81 20.22 -18.06
C VAL A 102 40.83 21.36 -18.32
N VAL A 103 41.10 22.53 -17.72
CA VAL A 103 40.32 23.77 -17.93
C VAL A 103 40.68 24.40 -19.27
N GLY A 104 39.76 24.28 -20.24
CA GLY A 104 39.81 25.01 -21.50
C GLY A 104 38.99 26.30 -21.43
N SER A 105 39.63 27.44 -21.13
CA SER A 105 38.96 28.74 -21.06
C SER A 105 38.31 29.13 -22.39
N ARG A 106 36.97 29.12 -22.45
CA ARG A 106 36.19 29.78 -23.49
C ARG A 106 35.18 30.74 -22.88
N SER A 107 35.28 31.99 -23.29
CA SER A 107 34.36 33.09 -22.98
C SER A 107 32.90 32.65 -23.15
N TYR A 108 32.09 32.85 -22.11
CA TYR A 108 30.64 32.70 -22.19
C TYR A 108 30.08 33.79 -23.11
N ARG A 109 29.77 33.42 -24.36
CA ARG A 109 28.71 34.13 -25.10
C ARG A 109 27.37 33.70 -24.52
N SER A 110 26.55 34.69 -24.20
CA SER A 110 25.14 34.52 -23.88
C SER A 110 24.43 33.73 -24.98
N HIS A 111 24.12 32.46 -24.72
CA HIS A 111 23.22 31.69 -25.57
C HIS A 111 21.79 32.05 -25.21
N GLU A 112 21.08 32.66 -26.16
CA GLU A 112 19.62 32.79 -26.10
C GLU A 112 19.00 31.40 -25.88
N GLN A 113 18.08 31.33 -24.92
CA GLN A 113 17.34 30.10 -24.64
C GLN A 113 16.39 29.79 -25.79
N VAL A 114 16.77 28.85 -26.65
CA VAL A 114 15.80 28.17 -27.50
C VAL A 114 14.96 27.26 -26.60
N VAL A 115 13.81 27.79 -26.16
CA VAL A 115 12.82 27.07 -25.37
C VAL A 115 12.34 25.83 -26.15
N PRO A 116 12.52 24.60 -25.63
CA PRO A 116 11.84 23.44 -26.18
C PRO A 116 10.36 23.57 -25.82
N SER A 117 9.50 23.77 -26.82
CA SER A 117 8.05 23.92 -26.65
C SER A 117 7.38 22.60 -26.26
N SER A 118 7.63 22.16 -25.03
CA SER A 118 6.86 21.14 -24.31
C SER A 118 5.80 21.87 -23.49
N THR A 119 4.58 21.95 -24.01
CA THR A 119 3.46 22.55 -23.27
C THR A 119 3.04 21.62 -22.14
N ALA A 120 3.69 21.74 -20.97
CA ALA A 120 3.12 21.24 -19.74
C ALA A 120 1.71 21.85 -19.56
N PRO A 121 0.69 21.06 -19.20
CA PRO A 121 -0.66 21.58 -19.08
C PRO A 121 -0.71 22.58 -17.92
N SER A 122 -1.18 23.81 -18.17
CA SER A 122 -1.40 24.77 -17.09
C SER A 122 -2.49 24.27 -16.14
N CYS A 123 -2.50 24.77 -14.91
CA CYS A 123 -3.52 24.45 -13.91
C CYS A 123 -4.95 24.70 -14.45
N GLU A 124 -5.14 25.79 -15.18
CA GLU A 124 -6.38 26.12 -15.89
C GLU A 124 -6.72 25.09 -16.98
N ALA A 125 -5.74 24.64 -17.76
CA ALA A 125 -5.95 23.61 -18.77
C ALA A 125 -6.41 22.28 -18.13
N ILE A 126 -5.89 21.92 -16.95
CA ILE A 126 -6.31 20.74 -16.19
C ILE A 126 -7.76 20.90 -15.70
N ARG A 127 -8.09 22.05 -15.08
CA ARG A 127 -9.47 22.37 -14.64
C ARG A 127 -10.47 22.33 -15.79
N ASN A 128 -10.12 22.95 -16.92
CA ASN A 128 -10.94 22.99 -18.14
C ASN A 128 -11.01 21.62 -18.86
N CYS A 129 -10.02 20.75 -18.69
CA CYS A 129 -10.08 19.36 -19.15
C CYS A 129 -11.06 18.53 -18.30
N LEU A 130 -10.97 18.66 -16.96
CA LEU A 130 -11.87 17.99 -16.02
C LEU A 130 -13.33 18.38 -16.26
N ALA A 131 -13.63 19.68 -16.34
CA ALA A 131 -14.97 20.18 -16.58
C ALA A 131 -15.57 19.60 -17.88
N ARG A 132 -14.84 19.69 -19.00
CA ARG A 132 -15.27 19.11 -20.30
C ARG A 132 -15.45 17.60 -20.23
N SER A 133 -14.57 16.87 -19.55
CA SER A 133 -14.67 15.40 -19.42
C SER A 133 -15.92 15.00 -18.64
N ILE A 134 -16.26 15.74 -17.59
CA ILE A 134 -17.44 15.47 -16.77
C ILE A 134 -18.72 15.88 -17.51
N SER A 135 -18.78 17.04 -18.15
CA SER A 135 -19.93 17.43 -18.98
C SER A 135 -20.16 16.48 -20.16
N ALA A 136 -19.11 15.88 -20.72
CA ALA A 136 -19.23 14.87 -21.77
C ALA A 136 -19.73 13.51 -21.26
N ALA A 137 -19.37 13.12 -20.03
CA ALA A 137 -19.81 11.86 -19.41
C ALA A 137 -21.21 11.97 -18.80
N MET A 138 -21.54 13.11 -18.19
CA MET A 138 -22.77 13.37 -17.43
C MET A 138 -23.23 14.84 -17.63
N PRO A 139 -23.94 15.16 -18.73
CA PRO A 139 -24.29 16.55 -19.07
C PRO A 139 -25.16 17.27 -18.04
N SER A 140 -25.95 16.52 -17.25
CA SER A 140 -26.85 17.06 -16.21
C SER A 140 -26.21 17.12 -14.82
N LEU A 141 -24.95 16.71 -14.65
CA LEU A 141 -24.29 16.67 -13.35
C LEU A 141 -23.54 17.98 -13.08
N VAL A 142 -23.98 18.70 -12.04
CA VAL A 142 -23.24 19.84 -11.49
C VAL A 142 -22.02 19.32 -10.73
N LEU A 143 -20.82 19.76 -11.13
CA LEU A 143 -19.57 19.27 -10.55
C LEU A 143 -19.43 19.61 -9.06
N ARG A 144 -19.87 20.80 -8.64
CA ARG A 144 -19.85 21.20 -7.23
C ARG A 144 -20.69 20.27 -6.35
N ASP A 145 -21.92 19.97 -6.77
CA ASP A 145 -22.81 19.05 -6.04
C ASP A 145 -22.22 17.64 -5.95
N ALA A 146 -21.61 17.16 -7.04
CA ALA A 146 -20.89 15.88 -7.06
C ALA A 146 -19.69 15.87 -6.10
N VAL A 147 -18.95 16.98 -6.00
CA VAL A 147 -17.84 17.15 -5.06
C VAL A 147 -18.34 17.18 -3.61
N SER A 148 -19.36 17.98 -3.29
CA SER A 148 -19.96 18.03 -1.94
C SER A 148 -20.47 16.65 -1.52
N ARG A 149 -21.21 15.96 -2.41
CA ARG A 149 -21.70 14.60 -2.16
C ARG A 149 -20.57 13.60 -1.91
N CYS A 150 -19.43 13.75 -2.60
CA CYS A 150 -18.26 12.91 -2.33
C CYS A 150 -17.61 13.22 -0.98
N VAL A 151 -17.59 14.48 -0.53
CA VAL A 151 -17.12 14.86 0.81
C VAL A 151 -18.04 14.25 1.88
N ASP A 152 -19.35 14.38 1.74
CA ASP A 152 -20.32 13.81 2.69
C ASP A 152 -20.18 12.29 2.81
N LEU A 153 -20.05 11.59 1.67
CA LEU A 153 -19.81 10.15 1.63
C LEU A 153 -18.43 9.75 2.19
N TYR A 154 -17.40 10.57 2.01
CA TYR A 154 -16.10 10.35 2.65
C TYR A 154 -16.22 10.41 4.18
N ILE A 155 -16.84 11.47 4.72
CA ILE A 155 -17.00 11.64 6.18
C ILE A 155 -17.87 10.52 6.77
N GLN A 156 -18.91 10.07 6.06
CA GLN A 156 -19.80 9.00 6.56
C GLN A 156 -19.21 7.58 6.44
N TYR A 157 -18.46 7.27 5.38
CA TYR A 157 -18.10 5.87 5.03
C TYR A 157 -16.59 5.56 4.94
N VAL A 158 -15.73 6.58 4.85
CA VAL A 158 -14.27 6.42 4.73
C VAL A 158 -13.56 6.88 5.99
N PHE A 159 -13.81 8.12 6.42
CA PHE A 159 -13.26 8.76 7.61
C PHE A 159 -13.32 7.88 8.87
N PRO A 160 -14.41 7.12 9.17
CA PRO A 160 -14.46 6.27 10.37
C PRO A 160 -13.34 5.22 10.46
N THR A 161 -12.71 4.88 9.34
CA THR A 161 -11.62 3.88 9.25
C THR A 161 -10.30 4.47 8.72
N SER A 162 -10.31 5.74 8.33
CA SER A 162 -9.24 6.41 7.58
C SER A 162 -9.35 7.94 7.76
N PRO A 163 -9.28 8.49 8.99
CA PRO A 163 -9.45 9.92 9.24
C PRO A 163 -8.17 10.68 8.86
N SER A 164 -8.04 11.00 7.57
CA SER A 164 -6.78 11.52 6.98
C SER A 164 -6.89 12.97 6.46
N VAL A 165 -7.98 13.66 6.77
CA VAL A 165 -8.28 15.07 6.41
C VAL A 165 -9.08 15.73 7.52
N HIS A 166 -8.91 17.04 7.70
CA HIS A 166 -9.78 17.89 8.53
C HIS A 166 -11.00 18.35 7.72
N GLU A 167 -12.20 18.17 8.27
CA GLU A 167 -13.47 18.32 7.55
C GLU A 167 -13.71 19.75 7.06
N SER A 168 -13.57 20.74 7.96
CA SER A 168 -13.77 22.16 7.63
C SER A 168 -12.77 22.66 6.58
N SER A 169 -11.50 22.23 6.68
CA SER A 169 -10.46 22.57 5.70
C SER A 169 -10.73 21.94 4.34
N LEU A 170 -11.25 20.71 4.31
CA LEU A 170 -11.63 20.02 3.08
C LEU A 170 -12.81 20.71 2.39
N ARG A 171 -13.84 21.14 3.13
CA ARG A 171 -14.96 21.90 2.54
C ARG A 171 -14.51 23.24 2.00
N ALA A 172 -13.73 24.00 2.75
CA ALA A 172 -13.17 25.27 2.28
C ALA A 172 -12.31 25.09 1.01
N ALA A 173 -11.49 24.02 0.95
CA ALA A 173 -10.71 23.67 -0.24
C ALA A 173 -11.59 23.29 -1.43
N ALA A 174 -12.73 22.61 -1.19
CA ALA A 174 -13.69 22.24 -2.23
C ALA A 174 -14.41 23.47 -2.81
N ASP A 175 -14.95 24.36 -1.97
CA ASP A 175 -15.61 25.58 -2.42
C ASP A 175 -14.65 26.52 -3.18
N LYS A 176 -13.39 26.67 -2.69
CA LYS A 176 -12.34 27.42 -3.39
C LYS A 176 -11.96 26.80 -4.74
N SER A 177 -11.99 25.47 -4.83
CA SER A 177 -11.67 24.74 -6.06
C SER A 177 -12.80 24.77 -7.08
N PHE A 178 -14.06 24.72 -6.64
CA PHE A 178 -15.27 24.56 -7.46
C PHE A 178 -16.37 25.58 -7.08
N PRO A 179 -16.15 26.90 -7.32
CA PRO A 179 -17.11 27.95 -6.98
C PRO A 179 -18.36 27.92 -7.87
N ASP A 180 -19.49 28.41 -7.35
CA ASP A 180 -20.78 28.50 -8.06
C ASP A 180 -20.74 29.41 -9.30
N VAL A 181 -19.92 30.46 -9.24
CA VAL A 181 -19.70 31.39 -10.34
C VAL A 181 -18.27 31.21 -10.84
N CYS A 182 -18.10 31.08 -12.16
CA CYS A 182 -16.79 31.15 -12.81
C CYS A 182 -16.22 32.58 -12.69
N VAL A 183 -15.68 32.92 -11.52
CA VAL A 183 -14.87 34.11 -11.34
C VAL A 183 -13.57 33.88 -12.09
N THR A 184 -13.41 34.55 -13.24
CA THR A 184 -12.15 34.64 -13.97
C THR A 184 -11.18 35.60 -13.26
N ASN A 185 -10.95 35.36 -11.97
CA ASN A 185 -9.72 35.83 -11.35
C ASN A 185 -8.60 34.93 -11.87
N PRO A 186 -7.45 35.48 -12.28
CA PRO A 186 -6.25 34.67 -12.34
C PRO A 186 -6.06 34.05 -10.95
N LEU A 187 -6.13 32.72 -10.86
CA LEU A 187 -5.97 31.96 -9.61
C LEU A 187 -4.53 32.00 -9.08
N TYR A 188 -3.68 32.79 -9.73
CA TYR A 188 -2.24 32.81 -9.62
C TYR A 188 -1.80 34.25 -9.38
N THR A 189 -1.23 34.45 -8.19
CA THR A 189 -0.58 35.70 -7.79
C THR A 189 0.89 35.66 -8.20
N GLU A 190 1.67 36.73 -8.00
CA GLU A 190 3.14 36.62 -8.09
C GLU A 190 3.75 35.77 -6.93
N ASP A 191 2.91 35.26 -6.01
CA ASP A 191 3.29 34.39 -4.91
C ASP A 191 3.08 32.90 -5.22
N TRP A 192 4.17 32.22 -5.51
CA TRP A 192 4.23 30.77 -5.72
C TRP A 192 3.72 29.93 -4.53
N GLN A 193 3.78 30.46 -3.29
CA GLN A 193 3.31 29.71 -2.11
C GLN A 193 1.79 29.61 -2.09
N ALA A 194 1.10 30.73 -2.27
CA ALA A 194 -0.35 30.76 -2.44
C ALA A 194 -0.80 29.86 -3.61
N ASP A 195 -0.11 29.96 -4.75
CA ASP A 195 -0.39 29.15 -5.94
C ASP A 195 -0.27 27.64 -5.67
N LEU A 196 0.77 27.24 -4.94
CA LEU A 196 1.03 25.85 -4.55
C LEU A 196 -0.02 25.32 -3.56
N GLU A 197 -0.51 26.13 -2.63
CA GLU A 197 -1.64 25.77 -1.77
C GLU A 197 -2.93 25.52 -2.57
N HIS A 198 -3.21 26.32 -3.60
CA HIS A 198 -4.35 26.09 -4.49
C HIS A 198 -4.19 24.78 -5.29
N MET A 199 -2.99 24.49 -5.82
CA MET A 199 -2.72 23.25 -6.55
C MET A 199 -2.85 22.02 -5.64
N ARG A 200 -2.31 22.07 -4.42
CA ARG A 200 -2.50 21.05 -3.38
C ARG A 200 -3.97 20.84 -3.04
N SER A 201 -4.71 21.92 -2.78
CA SER A 201 -6.15 21.87 -2.47
C SER A 201 -6.95 21.20 -3.58
N PHE A 202 -6.73 21.60 -4.84
CA PHE A 202 -7.41 21.01 -5.99
C PHE A 202 -7.05 19.53 -6.16
N ALA A 203 -5.76 19.19 -6.04
CA ALA A 203 -5.29 17.80 -6.15
C ALA A 203 -5.94 16.92 -5.06
N LEU A 204 -5.98 17.38 -3.81
CA LEU A 204 -6.61 16.66 -2.69
C LEU A 204 -8.10 16.42 -2.92
N VAL A 205 -8.87 17.47 -3.22
CA VAL A 205 -10.32 17.36 -3.42
C VAL A 205 -10.63 16.42 -4.59
N THR A 206 -9.94 16.57 -5.73
CA THR A 206 -10.14 15.68 -6.88
C THR A 206 -9.67 14.24 -6.61
N ALA A 207 -8.62 14.02 -5.82
CA ALA A 207 -8.21 12.68 -5.38
C ALA A 207 -9.27 12.03 -4.48
N LEU A 208 -9.83 12.79 -3.55
CA LEU A 208 -10.87 12.34 -2.62
C LEU A 208 -12.14 11.97 -3.38
N CYS A 209 -12.61 12.85 -4.26
CA CYS A 209 -13.78 12.58 -5.09
C CYS A 209 -13.53 11.37 -6.02
N ALA A 210 -12.34 11.21 -6.60
CA ALA A 210 -12.00 10.02 -7.38
C ALA A 210 -12.04 8.74 -6.55
N SER A 211 -11.43 8.74 -5.36
CA SER A 211 -11.40 7.59 -4.46
C SER A 211 -12.82 7.20 -4.03
N VAL A 212 -13.61 8.17 -3.56
CA VAL A 212 -15.02 7.94 -3.15
C VAL A 212 -15.85 7.45 -4.34
N ALA A 213 -15.75 8.11 -5.49
CA ALA A 213 -16.53 7.76 -6.67
C ALA A 213 -16.20 6.36 -7.25
N SER A 214 -14.99 5.86 -7.00
CA SER A 214 -14.58 4.50 -7.34
C SER A 214 -14.95 3.42 -6.29
N LEU A 215 -15.21 3.84 -5.04
CA LEU A 215 -15.46 2.96 -3.91
C LEU A 215 -16.97 2.79 -3.62
N MET A 216 -17.76 3.84 -3.81
CA MET A 216 -19.17 3.84 -3.39
C MET A 216 -20.06 3.01 -4.33
N PRO A 217 -20.94 2.15 -3.79
CA PRO A 217 -21.90 1.42 -4.60
C PRO A 217 -22.90 2.37 -5.27
N ALA A 218 -23.48 1.92 -6.39
CA ALA A 218 -24.44 2.70 -7.17
C ALA A 218 -25.71 3.10 -6.37
N SER A 219 -26.01 2.44 -5.25
CA SER A 219 -27.07 2.82 -4.31
C SER A 219 -26.77 4.11 -3.53
N LEU A 220 -25.49 4.46 -3.33
CA LEU A 220 -25.05 5.67 -2.61
C LEU A 220 -24.60 6.77 -3.57
N LEU A 221 -24.03 6.39 -4.72
CA LEU A 221 -23.52 7.30 -5.75
C LEU A 221 -23.69 6.70 -7.17
N PRO A 222 -24.88 6.80 -7.80
CA PRO A 222 -25.19 6.13 -9.07
C PRO A 222 -24.23 6.44 -10.23
N TYR A 223 -23.69 7.66 -10.26
CA TYR A 223 -22.79 8.16 -11.32
C TYR A 223 -21.29 8.04 -10.98
N GLY A 224 -20.92 7.43 -9.85
CA GLY A 224 -19.54 7.43 -9.35
C GLY A 224 -18.51 6.96 -10.38
N MET A 225 -18.73 5.79 -10.98
CA MET A 225 -17.82 5.21 -11.97
C MET A 225 -17.62 6.08 -13.23
N ALA A 226 -18.58 6.95 -13.57
CA ALA A 226 -18.45 7.85 -14.72
C ALA A 226 -17.50 9.03 -14.44
N ILE A 227 -17.43 9.50 -13.19
CA ILE A 227 -16.60 10.65 -12.80
C ILE A 227 -15.25 10.27 -12.18
N ALA A 228 -15.10 9.04 -11.67
CA ALA A 228 -13.91 8.58 -10.96
C ALA A 228 -12.61 8.71 -11.79
N GLN A 229 -12.60 8.24 -13.04
CA GLN A 229 -11.40 8.32 -13.90
C GLN A 229 -11.06 9.76 -14.34
N PRO A 230 -12.02 10.62 -14.76
CA PRO A 230 -11.76 12.05 -14.98
C PRO A 230 -11.13 12.75 -13.77
N LEU A 231 -11.71 12.59 -12.57
CA LEU A 231 -11.23 13.18 -11.33
C LEU A 231 -9.82 12.69 -10.97
N LEU A 232 -9.57 11.38 -11.08
CA LEU A 232 -8.25 10.78 -10.83
C LEU A 232 -7.18 11.33 -11.78
N THR A 233 -7.55 11.53 -13.05
CA THR A 233 -6.63 12.06 -14.07
C THR A 233 -6.27 13.50 -13.76
N ALA A 234 -7.27 14.36 -13.53
CA ALA A 234 -7.07 15.77 -13.20
C ALA A 234 -6.25 15.95 -11.91
N SER A 235 -6.51 15.13 -10.87
CA SER A 235 -5.75 15.15 -9.62
C SER A 235 -4.27 14.80 -9.82
N ARG A 236 -4.01 13.74 -10.59
CA ARG A 236 -2.63 13.28 -10.88
C ARG A 236 -1.89 14.22 -11.81
N ASP A 237 -2.57 14.87 -12.75
CA ASP A 237 -1.97 15.85 -13.62
C ASP A 237 -1.67 17.16 -12.86
N MET A 238 -2.51 17.55 -11.90
CA MET A 238 -2.22 18.70 -11.03
C MET A 238 -1.00 18.42 -10.14
N LEU A 239 -0.92 17.24 -9.52
CA LEU A 239 0.22 16.87 -8.66
C LEU A 239 1.57 16.99 -9.39
N LYS A 240 1.65 16.59 -10.66
CA LYS A 240 2.88 16.69 -11.47
C LYS A 240 3.41 18.12 -11.65
N LEU A 241 2.56 19.14 -11.52
CA LEU A 241 2.99 20.54 -11.69
C LEU A 241 3.82 21.05 -10.51
N PHE A 242 3.70 20.41 -9.35
CA PHE A 242 4.39 20.81 -8.12
C PHE A 242 5.05 19.63 -7.38
N GLU A 243 5.19 18.47 -8.03
CA GLU A 243 5.60 17.20 -7.37
C GLU A 243 6.97 17.31 -6.67
N ASP A 244 7.97 17.91 -7.31
CA ASP A 244 9.31 18.06 -6.72
C ASP A 244 9.26 18.96 -5.46
N ALA A 245 8.60 20.12 -5.55
CA ALA A 245 8.41 21.03 -4.42
C ALA A 245 7.57 20.41 -3.28
N ASP A 246 6.62 19.53 -3.63
CA ASP A 246 5.81 18.78 -2.67
C ASP A 246 6.60 17.70 -1.92
N VAL A 247 7.59 17.08 -2.59
CA VAL A 247 8.48 16.07 -2.02
C VAL A 247 9.57 16.72 -1.16
N GLU A 248 10.04 17.92 -1.52
CA GLU A 248 10.97 18.70 -0.69
C GLU A 248 10.32 19.24 0.59
N ASN A 249 9.06 19.67 0.53
CA ASN A 249 8.32 20.28 1.64
C ASN A 249 6.97 19.60 1.91
N PRO A 250 6.95 18.30 2.28
CA PRO A 250 5.73 17.52 2.38
C PRO A 250 4.87 17.88 3.59
N CYS A 251 3.55 17.71 3.43
CA CYS A 251 2.56 17.85 4.49
C CYS A 251 1.53 16.70 4.45
N SER A 252 0.55 16.72 5.37
CA SER A 252 -0.56 15.78 5.43
C SER A 252 -1.27 15.60 4.08
N THR A 253 -1.47 16.71 3.37
CA THR A 253 -2.09 16.73 2.04
C THR A 253 -1.25 16.01 0.98
N SER A 254 0.08 16.14 1.01
CA SER A 254 1.02 15.44 0.12
C SER A 254 0.90 13.92 0.26
N ILE A 255 0.71 13.44 1.49
CA ILE A 255 0.58 12.01 1.80
C ILE A 255 -0.83 11.51 1.47
N THR A 256 -1.87 12.19 1.98
CA THR A 256 -3.27 11.80 1.78
C THR A 256 -3.66 11.79 0.31
N THR A 257 -3.21 12.75 -0.50
CA THR A 257 -3.44 12.76 -1.96
C THR A 257 -2.93 11.47 -2.62
N ARG A 258 -1.74 11.00 -2.23
CA ARG A 258 -1.13 9.76 -2.77
C ARG A 258 -1.83 8.49 -2.24
N ILE A 259 -2.31 8.48 -1.00
CA ILE A 259 -3.15 7.40 -0.45
C ILE A 259 -4.46 7.30 -1.25
N LEU A 260 -5.13 8.43 -1.50
CA LEU A 260 -6.38 8.49 -2.26
C LEU A 260 -6.17 8.11 -3.74
N HIS A 261 -5.04 8.49 -4.35
CA HIS A 261 -4.64 8.01 -5.68
C HIS A 261 -4.46 6.50 -5.72
N CYS A 262 -3.82 5.89 -4.70
CA CYS A 262 -3.68 4.44 -4.61
C CYS A 262 -5.05 3.75 -4.62
N ASN A 263 -5.96 4.18 -3.73
CA ASN A 263 -7.31 3.62 -3.64
C ASN A 263 -8.07 3.76 -4.97
N ALA A 264 -8.13 4.97 -5.52
CA ALA A 264 -8.79 5.23 -6.80
C ALA A 264 -8.18 4.40 -7.96
N LEU A 265 -6.86 4.26 -8.03
CA LEU A 265 -6.19 3.44 -9.05
C LEU A 265 -6.54 1.95 -8.91
N GLN A 266 -6.60 1.44 -7.69
CA GLN A 266 -6.97 0.04 -7.43
C GLN A 266 -8.40 -0.23 -7.90
N HIS A 267 -9.36 0.59 -7.49
CA HIS A 267 -10.78 0.39 -7.82
C HIS A 267 -11.12 0.66 -9.30
N VAL A 268 -10.54 1.70 -9.91
CA VAL A 268 -10.84 2.06 -11.31
C VAL A 268 -10.13 1.15 -12.32
N THR A 269 -8.92 0.67 -12.01
CA THR A 269 -8.09 -0.06 -12.99
C THR A 269 -7.82 -1.53 -12.67
N GLY A 270 -8.03 -1.97 -11.42
CA GLY A 270 -7.64 -3.30 -10.94
C GLY A 270 -6.12 -3.55 -10.88
N LYS A 271 -5.29 -2.53 -11.15
CA LYS A 271 -3.83 -2.68 -11.26
C LYS A 271 -3.14 -2.50 -9.91
N ALA A 272 -3.26 -3.50 -9.04
CA ALA A 272 -2.67 -3.49 -7.69
C ALA A 272 -1.17 -3.11 -7.67
N ALA A 273 -0.37 -3.58 -8.63
CA ALA A 273 1.05 -3.20 -8.73
C ALA A 273 1.28 -1.70 -8.97
N LEU A 274 0.39 -1.03 -9.72
CA LEU A 274 0.47 0.41 -9.98
C LEU A 274 -0.03 1.21 -8.77
N ALA A 275 -1.13 0.79 -8.15
CA ALA A 275 -1.64 1.40 -6.92
C ALA A 275 -0.60 1.33 -5.78
N ASN A 276 -0.02 0.15 -5.56
CA ASN A 276 1.05 -0.08 -4.58
C ASN A 276 2.31 0.76 -4.82
N HIS A 277 2.64 1.10 -6.07
CA HIS A 277 3.77 1.99 -6.35
C HIS A 277 3.49 3.42 -5.86
N VAL A 278 2.29 3.94 -6.10
CA VAL A 278 1.86 5.26 -5.60
C VAL A 278 1.75 5.28 -4.07
N LEU A 279 1.26 4.19 -3.47
CA LEU A 279 1.27 4.02 -2.01
C LEU A 279 2.70 4.01 -1.44
N GLY A 280 3.67 3.46 -2.18
CA GLY A 280 5.08 3.50 -1.85
C GLY A 280 5.62 4.92 -1.74
N HIS A 281 5.18 5.85 -2.60
CA HIS A 281 5.56 7.27 -2.52
C HIS A 281 5.04 7.91 -1.21
N ALA A 282 3.79 7.63 -0.83
CA ALA A 282 3.23 8.10 0.44
C ALA A 282 4.04 7.59 1.65
N ILE A 283 4.47 6.33 1.63
CA ILE A 283 5.30 5.74 2.70
C ILE A 283 6.70 6.35 2.74
N LEU A 284 7.29 6.69 1.59
CA LEU A 284 8.58 7.40 1.56
C LEU A 284 8.46 8.78 2.23
N LEU A 285 7.41 9.56 1.95
CA LEU A 285 7.17 10.83 2.62
C LEU A 285 7.02 10.66 4.15
N ILE A 286 6.27 9.66 4.60
CA ILE A 286 6.11 9.32 6.02
C ILE A 286 7.46 9.03 6.70
N ARG A 287 8.38 8.37 6.00
CA ARG A 287 9.75 8.11 6.50
C ARG A 287 10.62 9.37 6.48
N THR A 288 10.57 10.17 5.41
CA THR A 288 11.31 11.44 5.31
C THR A 288 10.90 12.44 6.38
N MET A 289 9.60 12.51 6.71
CA MET A 289 9.06 13.34 7.79
C MET A 289 9.26 12.74 9.19
N SER A 290 9.79 11.51 9.31
CA SER A 290 9.98 10.78 10.56
C SER A 290 8.73 10.69 11.44
N LEU A 291 7.55 10.44 10.87
CA LEU A 291 6.26 10.45 11.59
C LEU A 291 6.08 9.31 12.63
N HIS A 292 7.10 8.47 12.81
CA HIS A 292 7.21 7.51 13.92
C HIS A 292 7.71 8.17 15.23
N SER A 293 8.09 9.46 15.19
CA SER A 293 8.60 10.22 16.33
C SER A 293 7.72 11.42 16.68
N GLU A 294 7.27 11.52 17.94
CA GLU A 294 6.55 12.71 18.42
C GLU A 294 7.40 13.98 18.37
N LYS A 295 8.73 13.85 18.53
CA LYS A 295 9.67 14.97 18.38
C LYS A 295 9.60 15.60 16.98
N ALA A 296 9.35 14.78 15.94
CA ALA A 296 9.17 15.25 14.57
C ALA A 296 7.80 15.89 14.38
N LEU A 297 6.73 15.31 14.93
CA LEU A 297 5.36 15.85 14.91
C LEU A 297 5.26 17.21 15.62
N ALA A 298 6.02 17.43 16.69
CA ALA A 298 6.08 18.70 17.43
C ALA A 298 6.61 19.90 16.62
N ARG A 299 7.14 19.68 15.40
CA ARG A 299 7.58 20.74 14.47
C ARG A 299 6.42 21.38 13.70
N PHE A 300 5.25 20.75 13.70
CA PHE A 300 4.07 21.20 12.97
C PHE A 300 3.05 21.88 13.91
N ASN A 301 2.09 22.61 13.36
CA ASN A 301 0.96 23.11 14.13
C ASN A 301 0.10 21.94 14.66
N SER A 302 -0.72 22.18 15.68
CA SER A 302 -1.45 21.12 16.39
C SER A 302 -2.42 20.32 15.51
N LEU A 303 -3.09 20.96 14.54
CA LEU A 303 -4.00 20.30 13.59
C LEU A 303 -3.23 19.43 12.59
N GLU A 304 -2.15 19.95 12.02
CA GLU A 304 -1.29 19.24 11.08
C GLU A 304 -0.60 18.05 11.76
N ALA A 305 -0.06 18.25 12.97
CA ALA A 305 0.53 17.18 13.78
C ALA A 305 -0.49 16.07 14.10
N GLN A 306 -1.74 16.42 14.43
CA GLN A 306 -2.80 15.43 14.64
C GLN A 306 -3.17 14.70 13.35
N THR A 307 -3.29 15.40 12.23
CA THR A 307 -3.58 14.81 10.92
C THR A 307 -2.47 13.82 10.51
N LEU A 308 -1.20 14.22 10.67
CA LEU A 308 -0.03 13.38 10.39
C LEU A 308 0.06 12.15 11.32
N ARG A 309 -0.33 12.28 12.60
CA ARG A 309 -0.41 11.16 13.55
C ARG A 309 -1.44 10.12 13.12
N LEU A 310 -2.61 10.55 12.68
CA LEU A 310 -3.65 9.65 12.16
C LEU A 310 -3.22 8.96 10.85
N ILE A 311 -2.62 9.72 9.93
CA ILE A 311 -2.03 9.20 8.68
C ILE A 311 -0.95 8.15 8.97
N TYR A 312 -0.07 8.39 9.94
CA TYR A 312 0.95 7.41 10.34
C TYR A 312 0.32 6.10 10.80
N TRP A 313 -0.65 6.14 11.72
CA TRP A 313 -1.30 4.93 12.24
C TRP A 313 -2.05 4.14 11.17
N GLN A 314 -2.74 4.84 10.26
CA GLN A 314 -3.39 4.23 9.10
C GLN A 314 -2.38 3.50 8.20
N MET A 315 -1.25 4.15 7.88
CA MET A 315 -0.25 3.60 6.98
C MET A 315 0.61 2.52 7.62
N TYR A 316 0.84 2.60 8.92
CA TYR A 316 1.43 1.53 9.73
C TYR A 316 0.55 0.27 9.67
N ALA A 317 -0.76 0.40 9.88
CA ALA A 317 -1.70 -0.72 9.73
C ALA A 317 -1.66 -1.32 8.31
N ALA A 318 -1.67 -0.49 7.28
CA ALA A 318 -1.61 -0.93 5.88
C ALA A 318 -0.29 -1.63 5.49
N ASP A 319 0.83 -1.24 6.09
CA ASP A 319 2.13 -1.91 5.90
C ASP A 319 2.15 -3.29 6.57
N LYS A 320 1.78 -3.35 7.87
CA LYS A 320 1.66 -4.60 8.63
C LYS A 320 0.70 -5.59 7.96
N ALA A 321 -0.48 -5.12 7.52
CA ALA A 321 -1.46 -5.93 6.79
C ALA A 321 -0.88 -6.58 5.53
N SER A 322 -0.09 -5.82 4.78
CA SER A 322 0.48 -6.30 3.53
C SER A 322 1.53 -7.41 3.73
N ALA A 323 2.31 -7.32 4.80
CA ALA A 323 3.32 -8.32 5.15
C ALA A 323 2.73 -9.56 5.84
N CYS A 324 1.63 -9.42 6.61
CA CYS A 324 0.80 -10.53 7.06
C CYS A 324 0.39 -11.41 5.88
N LEU A 325 -0.31 -10.77 4.92
CA LEU A 325 -0.92 -11.39 3.74
C LEU A 325 0.09 -11.75 2.63
N LYS A 326 1.39 -11.50 2.85
CA LYS A 326 2.49 -11.79 1.91
C LYS A 326 2.34 -11.07 0.55
N SER A 327 1.66 -9.93 0.49
CA SER A 327 1.45 -9.17 -0.74
C SER A 327 2.62 -8.25 -1.10
N ARG A 328 3.35 -7.73 -0.09
CA ARG A 328 4.61 -6.98 -0.23
C ARG A 328 5.46 -7.10 1.04
N ALA A 329 6.72 -6.66 0.95
CA ALA A 329 7.61 -6.53 2.11
C ALA A 329 7.18 -5.35 3.01
N TYR A 330 7.64 -5.35 4.27
CA TYR A 330 7.47 -4.22 5.17
C TYR A 330 8.29 -3.00 4.73
N TYR A 331 7.73 -1.81 4.93
CA TYR A 331 8.41 -0.53 4.77
C TYR A 331 8.45 0.30 6.09
N LEU A 332 7.59 -0.02 7.06
CA LEU A 332 7.43 0.65 8.36
C LEU A 332 7.60 -0.33 9.54
N HIS A 333 8.42 -1.38 9.35
CA HIS A 333 8.81 -2.29 10.43
C HIS A 333 9.69 -1.55 11.46
N GLU A 334 9.55 -1.89 12.74
CA GLU A 334 10.22 -1.26 13.87
C GLU A 334 11.75 -1.26 13.68
N LEU A 335 12.31 -2.41 13.27
CA LEU A 335 13.72 -2.60 12.88
C LEU A 335 14.24 -1.73 11.70
N LEU A 336 13.40 -0.90 11.06
CA LEU A 336 13.79 0.03 9.98
C LEU A 336 13.90 1.49 10.47
N PHE A 337 13.69 1.74 11.75
CA PHE A 337 13.83 3.03 12.42
C PHE A 337 15.11 3.05 13.28
N GLU A 338 15.63 4.26 13.54
CA GLU A 338 16.81 4.46 14.41
C GLU A 338 16.43 4.49 15.90
N GLU A 339 15.22 4.97 16.21
CA GLU A 339 14.59 4.95 17.53
C GLU A 339 13.30 4.11 17.47
N GLU A 340 12.83 3.58 18.61
CA GLU A 340 11.51 2.95 18.67
C GLU A 340 10.39 3.96 18.35
N PRO A 341 9.27 3.54 17.72
CA PRO A 341 8.14 4.44 17.46
C PRO A 341 7.60 5.07 18.75
N THR A 342 7.72 6.39 18.88
CA THR A 342 7.21 7.17 20.02
C THR A 342 5.87 7.85 19.75
N THR A 343 5.39 7.82 18.50
CA THR A 343 4.08 8.35 18.08
C THR A 343 2.97 7.82 18.99
N ASN A 344 2.20 8.72 19.60
CA ASN A 344 1.16 8.36 20.55
C ASN A 344 -0.03 7.70 19.85
N VAL A 345 -0.56 6.64 20.45
CA VAL A 345 -1.81 5.98 19.98
C VAL A 345 -3.03 6.86 20.30
N CYS A 346 -3.03 7.55 21.44
CA CYS A 346 -4.07 8.47 21.85
C CYS A 346 -3.41 9.62 22.62
N THR A 347 -3.89 10.86 22.45
CA THR A 347 -3.40 12.03 23.18
C THR A 347 -4.56 12.65 23.95
N GLU A 348 -4.35 13.06 25.19
CA GLU A 348 -5.41 13.66 26.04
C GLU A 348 -5.94 14.98 25.46
N PHE A 349 -5.15 15.62 24.61
CA PHE A 349 -5.50 16.81 23.85
C PHE A 349 -5.42 16.47 22.36
N GLN A 350 -6.57 16.16 21.74
CA GLN A 350 -6.70 16.06 20.29
C GLN A 350 -7.44 17.29 19.78
N VAL A 351 -6.88 17.92 18.73
CA VAL A 351 -7.62 18.89 17.93
C VAL A 351 -8.69 18.11 17.16
N PRO A 352 -9.98 18.48 17.25
CA PRO A 352 -11.04 17.80 16.49
C PRO A 352 -10.75 17.84 14.99
N MET A 353 -10.96 16.70 14.33
CA MET A 353 -10.85 16.53 12.89
C MET A 353 -12.18 16.83 12.18
N LEU A 354 -13.30 16.80 12.91
CA LEU A 354 -14.64 17.18 12.45
C LEU A 354 -15.06 18.54 13.06
N ASP A 355 -15.90 19.28 12.35
CA ASP A 355 -16.47 20.53 12.86
C ASP A 355 -17.45 20.28 14.02
N THR A 356 -16.99 20.48 15.26
CA THR A 356 -17.81 20.32 16.47
C THR A 356 -18.98 21.32 16.59
N SER A 357 -19.04 22.36 15.76
CA SER A 357 -20.20 23.27 15.70
C SER A 357 -21.37 22.65 14.93
N ASN A 358 -21.10 21.66 14.07
CA ASN A 358 -22.10 20.92 13.33
C ASN A 358 -22.78 19.88 14.24
N CYS A 359 -24.10 19.91 14.36
CA CYS A 359 -24.87 18.99 15.21
C CYS A 359 -24.72 17.50 14.80
N TRP A 360 -24.24 17.23 13.58
CA TRP A 360 -23.94 15.87 13.12
C TRP A 360 -22.68 15.30 13.80
N TYR A 361 -21.73 16.16 14.20
CA TYR A 361 -20.38 15.80 14.66
C TYR A 361 -20.07 16.22 16.12
N GLU A 362 -21.04 16.06 17.01
CA GLU A 362 -20.85 16.25 18.47
C GLU A 362 -19.53 15.60 18.97
N LYS A 363 -18.79 16.26 19.85
CA LYS A 363 -17.44 15.84 20.29
C LYS A 363 -17.32 14.35 20.64
N GLN A 364 -18.30 13.79 21.35
CA GLN A 364 -18.31 12.36 21.73
C GLN A 364 -18.38 11.40 20.54
N PHE A 365 -18.93 11.83 19.40
CA PHE A 365 -18.96 11.04 18.17
C PHE A 365 -17.55 10.84 17.62
N GLU A 366 -16.76 11.91 17.49
CA GLU A 366 -15.37 11.80 17.01
C GLU A 366 -14.50 11.00 17.98
N GLU A 367 -14.59 11.25 19.29
CA GLU A 367 -13.87 10.48 20.32
C GLU A 367 -14.14 8.95 20.18
N ARG A 368 -15.41 8.56 20.00
CA ARG A 368 -15.80 7.16 19.77
C ARG A 368 -15.32 6.60 18.43
N ILE A 369 -15.27 7.42 17.39
CA ILE A 369 -14.71 7.06 16.08
C ILE A 369 -13.21 6.80 16.22
N LEU A 370 -12.45 7.66 16.88
CA LEU A 370 -11.00 7.47 17.02
C LEU A 370 -10.64 6.22 17.84
N VAL A 371 -11.40 5.88 18.89
CA VAL A 371 -11.28 4.59 19.60
C VAL A 371 -11.43 3.40 18.64
N GLY A 372 -12.45 3.40 17.78
CA GLY A 372 -12.66 2.36 16.77
C GLY A 372 -11.55 2.31 15.71
N PHE A 373 -11.04 3.47 15.29
CA PHE A 373 -9.92 3.58 14.36
C PHE A 373 -8.64 2.97 14.93
N HIS A 374 -8.23 3.33 16.16
CA HIS A 374 -6.99 2.83 16.77
C HIS A 374 -7.00 1.34 17.11
N LEU A 375 -8.17 0.69 17.16
CA LEU A 375 -8.28 -0.77 17.27
C LEU A 375 -7.75 -1.50 16.02
N ILE A 376 -7.87 -0.88 14.83
CA ILE A 376 -7.46 -1.49 13.55
C ILE A 376 -5.93 -1.64 13.43
N PRO A 377 -5.09 -0.58 13.66
CA PRO A 377 -3.64 -0.73 13.73
C PRO A 377 -3.17 -1.73 14.79
N ARG A 378 -3.86 -1.82 15.94
CA ARG A 378 -3.55 -2.79 17.00
C ARG A 378 -3.77 -4.23 16.53
N LEU A 379 -4.92 -4.53 15.92
CA LEU A 379 -5.19 -5.86 15.33
C LEU A 379 -4.12 -6.26 14.31
N TRP A 380 -3.81 -5.37 13.36
CA TRP A 380 -2.83 -5.65 12.31
C TRP A 380 -1.40 -5.80 12.83
N SER A 381 -0.96 -4.96 13.77
CA SER A 381 0.41 -5.01 14.29
C SER A 381 0.66 -6.22 15.18
N THR A 382 -0.27 -6.54 16.10
CA THR A 382 -0.16 -7.75 16.94
C THR A 382 -0.16 -9.01 16.10
N ALA A 383 -1.04 -9.11 15.09
CA ALA A 383 -1.06 -10.26 14.18
C ALA A 383 0.20 -10.34 13.30
N ALA A 384 0.72 -9.22 12.79
CA ALA A 384 1.93 -9.18 11.98
C ALA A 384 3.17 -9.62 12.76
N ASN A 385 3.30 -9.12 14.00
CA ASN A 385 4.43 -9.45 14.86
C ASN A 385 4.35 -10.93 15.28
N LEU A 386 3.16 -11.44 15.64
CA LEU A 386 2.95 -12.87 15.90
C LEU A 386 3.30 -13.75 14.67
N ILE A 387 2.81 -13.39 13.48
CA ILE A 387 3.10 -14.10 12.23
C ILE A 387 4.59 -14.05 11.87
N PHE A 388 5.28 -12.95 12.17
CA PHE A 388 6.73 -12.82 12.00
C PHE A 388 7.48 -13.77 12.94
N GLU A 389 7.14 -13.78 14.23
CA GLU A 389 7.73 -14.67 15.24
C GLU A 389 7.47 -16.16 14.96
N MET A 390 6.29 -16.49 14.46
CA MET A 390 5.99 -17.85 13.95
C MET A 390 6.85 -18.27 12.75
N ARG A 391 7.35 -17.30 11.96
CA ARG A 391 8.21 -17.54 10.79
C ARG A 391 9.70 -17.56 11.17
N THR A 392 10.13 -16.85 12.21
CA THR A 392 11.52 -16.92 12.75
C THR A 392 11.72 -18.22 13.52
N TYR A 393 10.78 -18.57 14.41
CA TYR A 393 10.79 -19.85 15.14
C TYR A 393 10.92 -21.06 14.22
N ALA A 394 10.11 -21.11 13.15
CA ALA A 394 10.13 -22.20 12.17
C ALA A 394 11.45 -22.31 11.38
N LYS A 395 12.29 -21.27 11.36
CA LYS A 395 13.63 -21.29 10.76
C LYS A 395 14.73 -21.75 11.72
N GLY A 396 14.37 -22.10 12.96
CA GLY A 396 15.31 -22.57 13.98
C GLY A 396 15.91 -21.46 14.85
N ASP A 397 15.39 -20.23 14.78
CA ASP A 397 15.72 -19.19 15.75
C ASP A 397 14.91 -19.42 17.03
N GLN A 398 15.55 -19.97 18.05
CA GLN A 398 14.91 -20.35 19.32
C GLN A 398 14.89 -19.22 20.37
N ALA A 399 15.11 -17.95 19.96
CA ALA A 399 14.92 -16.80 20.84
C ALA A 399 13.48 -16.75 21.40
N SER A 400 12.48 -17.10 20.58
CA SER A 400 11.07 -17.12 20.96
C SER A 400 10.64 -18.51 21.43
N SER A 401 10.19 -18.63 22.68
CA SER A 401 9.61 -19.87 23.22
C SER A 401 8.21 -20.13 22.64
N LYS A 402 7.77 -21.40 22.60
CA LYS A 402 6.36 -21.72 22.30
C LYS A 402 5.39 -21.01 23.26
N ALA A 403 5.79 -20.84 24.52
CA ALA A 403 5.00 -20.11 25.52
C ALA A 403 4.79 -18.64 25.12
N TYR A 404 5.84 -17.97 24.62
CA TYR A 404 5.77 -16.58 24.14
C TYR A 404 4.88 -16.44 22.89
N LEU A 405 4.93 -17.43 21.97
CA LEU A 405 4.01 -17.46 20.83
C LEU A 405 2.54 -17.67 21.27
N THR A 406 2.29 -18.51 22.28
CA THR A 406 0.95 -18.68 22.87
C THR A 406 0.47 -17.40 23.55
N GLU A 407 1.33 -16.74 24.33
CA GLU A 407 1.04 -15.45 24.94
C GLU A 407 0.69 -14.39 23.88
N GLY A 408 1.48 -14.29 22.80
CA GLY A 408 1.19 -13.39 21.67
C GLY A 408 -0.13 -13.71 20.96
N TYR A 409 -0.52 -14.99 20.85
CA TYR A 409 -1.82 -15.38 20.30
C TYR A 409 -2.98 -15.04 21.24
N MET A 410 -2.84 -15.29 22.55
CA MET A 410 -3.83 -14.87 23.55
C MET A 410 -3.98 -13.35 23.59
N GLY A 411 -2.86 -12.62 23.53
CA GLY A 411 -2.83 -11.16 23.45
C GLY A 411 -3.50 -10.61 22.19
N PHE A 412 -3.43 -11.31 21.06
CA PHE A 412 -4.20 -10.99 19.85
C PHE A 412 -5.70 -11.21 20.04
N LEU A 413 -6.12 -12.33 20.64
CA LEU A 413 -7.53 -12.60 20.92
C LEU A 413 -8.13 -11.57 21.89
N GLY A 414 -7.41 -11.26 22.97
CA GLY A 414 -7.82 -10.29 23.99
C GLY A 414 -7.92 -8.83 23.52
N ILE A 415 -7.55 -8.52 22.27
CA ILE A 415 -7.88 -7.22 21.65
C ILE A 415 -9.41 -7.06 21.56
N MET A 416 -10.15 -8.15 21.34
CA MET A 416 -11.60 -8.13 21.19
C MET A 416 -12.35 -8.02 22.53
N ASP A 417 -11.72 -8.29 23.67
CA ASP A 417 -12.31 -8.06 25.00
C ASP A 417 -12.59 -6.56 25.23
N GLY A 418 -11.76 -5.69 24.61
CA GLY A 418 -11.96 -4.24 24.57
C GLY A 418 -12.90 -3.74 23.47
N PHE A 419 -13.66 -4.62 22.80
CA PHE A 419 -14.53 -4.20 21.69
C PHE A 419 -15.64 -3.24 22.15
N PRO A 420 -15.72 -2.01 21.61
CA PRO A 420 -16.61 -0.99 22.15
C PRO A 420 -18.10 -1.34 22.10
N ALA A 421 -18.81 -1.08 23.21
CA ALA A 421 -20.23 -1.40 23.34
C ALA A 421 -21.13 -0.70 22.29
N TRP A 422 -20.75 0.50 21.81
CA TRP A 422 -21.48 1.20 20.75
C TRP A 422 -21.27 0.57 19.36
N LEU A 423 -20.28 -0.29 19.17
CA LEU A 423 -20.06 -1.06 17.93
C LEU A 423 -20.77 -2.43 17.95
N GLN A 424 -21.57 -2.74 18.96
CA GLN A 424 -22.40 -3.96 19.01
C GLN A 424 -23.60 -3.83 18.06
N ALA A 425 -23.92 -4.89 17.30
CA ALA A 425 -25.02 -4.88 16.31
C ALA A 425 -26.36 -4.41 16.91
N SER A 426 -26.69 -4.85 18.12
CA SER A 426 -27.89 -4.45 18.86
C SER A 426 -28.03 -2.95 19.12
N ARG A 427 -26.93 -2.19 19.12
CA ARG A 427 -26.91 -0.72 19.25
C ARG A 427 -26.97 0.00 17.91
N LEU A 428 -26.65 -0.69 16.82
CA LEU A 428 -26.50 -0.13 15.47
C LEU A 428 -27.67 -0.45 14.53
N ILE A 429 -28.50 -1.44 14.86
CA ILE A 429 -29.79 -1.65 14.18
C ILE A 429 -30.61 -0.35 14.26
N ALA A 430 -31.21 0.02 13.12
CA ALA A 430 -32.04 1.22 13.04
C ALA A 430 -33.34 1.02 13.84
N SER A 431 -33.72 2.03 14.61
CA SER A 431 -35.02 2.08 15.30
C SER A 431 -35.98 3.00 14.53
N GLY A 432 -37.29 2.79 14.72
CA GLY A 432 -38.30 3.67 14.10
C GLY A 432 -38.24 5.13 14.59
N ASP A 433 -37.62 5.34 15.75
CA ASP A 433 -37.48 6.64 16.40
C ASP A 433 -36.14 7.33 16.08
N ASP A 434 -35.27 6.73 15.25
CA ASP A 434 -33.98 7.31 14.89
C ASP A 434 -34.15 8.53 13.96
N ASP A 435 -33.71 9.71 14.42
CA ASP A 435 -33.55 10.89 13.56
C ASP A 435 -32.43 10.73 12.50
N ASP A 436 -32.29 11.72 11.63
CA ASP A 436 -31.30 11.68 10.54
C ASP A 436 -29.85 11.63 11.06
N VAL A 437 -29.59 12.30 12.19
CA VAL A 437 -28.28 12.38 12.83
C VAL A 437 -27.91 11.03 13.48
N ALA A 438 -28.85 10.39 14.17
CA ALA A 438 -28.70 9.06 14.74
C ALA A 438 -28.45 8.02 13.65
N ARG A 439 -29.20 8.05 12.55
CA ARG A 439 -28.98 7.18 11.38
C ARG A 439 -27.60 7.42 10.75
N PHE A 440 -27.18 8.67 10.57
CA PHE A 440 -25.84 9.01 10.08
C PHE A 440 -24.71 8.44 10.97
N ARG A 441 -24.81 8.69 12.28
CA ARG A 441 -23.82 8.21 13.27
C ARG A 441 -23.77 6.68 13.32
N LYS A 442 -24.93 6.01 13.29
CA LYS A 442 -25.04 4.53 13.19
C LYS A 442 -24.37 3.99 11.92
N SER A 443 -24.53 4.63 10.76
CA SER A 443 -23.82 4.22 9.53
C SER A 443 -22.31 4.27 9.67
N SER A 444 -21.78 5.32 10.28
CA SER A 444 -20.34 5.48 10.52
C SER A 444 -19.79 4.40 11.47
N PHE A 445 -20.56 4.02 12.50
CA PHE A 445 -20.21 2.93 13.39
C PHE A 445 -20.36 1.54 12.75
N TRP A 446 -21.34 1.31 11.87
CA TRP A 446 -21.44 0.09 11.07
C TRP A 446 -20.20 -0.15 10.20
N VAL A 447 -19.70 0.91 9.57
CA VAL A 447 -18.47 0.92 8.76
C VAL A 447 -17.25 0.51 9.59
N GLN A 448 -17.16 0.96 10.85
CA GLN A 448 -16.12 0.52 11.78
C GLN A 448 -16.30 -0.94 12.21
N ARG A 449 -17.49 -1.31 12.72
CA ARG A 449 -17.83 -2.69 13.14
C ARG A 449 -17.47 -3.68 12.04
N CYS A 450 -17.91 -3.42 10.81
CA CYS A 450 -17.60 -4.22 9.64
C CYS A 450 -16.10 -4.40 9.46
N THR A 451 -15.35 -3.29 9.47
CA THR A 451 -13.90 -3.31 9.21
C THR A 451 -13.13 -4.06 10.28
N ILE A 452 -13.46 -3.83 11.56
CA ILE A 452 -12.81 -4.45 12.72
C ILE A 452 -13.08 -5.96 12.74
N LEU A 453 -14.35 -6.37 12.65
CA LEU A 453 -14.72 -7.79 12.79
C LEU A 453 -14.25 -8.63 11.61
N VAL A 454 -14.41 -8.14 10.37
CA VAL A 454 -13.88 -8.82 9.17
C VAL A 454 -12.37 -8.95 9.26
N THR A 455 -11.65 -7.89 9.65
CA THR A 455 -10.19 -7.94 9.88
C THR A 455 -9.80 -9.00 10.91
N PHE A 456 -10.46 -9.01 12.07
CA PHE A 456 -10.18 -9.98 13.15
C PHE A 456 -10.38 -11.44 12.70
N GLN A 457 -11.50 -11.74 12.05
CA GLN A 457 -11.80 -13.10 11.58
C GLN A 457 -10.84 -13.54 10.46
N CYS A 458 -10.54 -12.66 9.49
CA CYS A 458 -9.52 -12.93 8.48
C CYS A 458 -8.14 -13.18 9.11
N LEU A 459 -7.75 -12.40 10.12
CA LEU A 459 -6.48 -12.57 10.81
C LEU A 459 -6.41 -13.89 11.60
N ARG A 460 -7.49 -14.32 12.27
CA ARG A 460 -7.55 -15.66 12.91
C ARG A 460 -7.24 -16.79 11.92
N LEU A 461 -7.85 -16.75 10.74
CA LEU A 461 -7.61 -17.72 9.67
C LEU A 461 -6.16 -17.67 9.14
N VAL A 462 -5.59 -16.48 8.95
CA VAL A 462 -4.19 -16.30 8.51
C VAL A 462 -3.19 -16.79 9.56
N ILE A 463 -3.46 -16.53 10.85
CA ILE A 463 -2.65 -17.03 11.97
C ILE A 463 -2.72 -18.56 12.02
N LEU A 464 -3.93 -19.17 11.96
CA LEU A 464 -4.10 -20.62 11.90
C LEU A 464 -3.30 -21.23 10.75
N GLN A 465 -3.42 -20.65 9.55
CA GLN A 465 -2.68 -21.11 8.37
C GLN A 465 -1.16 -21.01 8.58
N GLN A 466 -0.66 -19.96 9.26
CA GLN A 466 0.76 -19.83 9.59
C GLN A 466 1.21 -20.83 10.65
N CYS A 467 0.38 -21.14 11.66
CA CYS A 467 0.66 -22.18 12.66
C CYS A 467 0.81 -23.57 12.02
N ILE A 468 -0.08 -23.91 11.08
CA ILE A 468 -0.03 -25.18 10.32
C ILE A 468 1.24 -25.24 9.47
N LEU A 469 1.55 -24.17 8.73
CA LEU A 469 2.77 -24.10 7.89
C LEU A 469 4.06 -24.15 8.70
N SER A 470 4.08 -23.54 9.89
CA SER A 470 5.23 -23.53 10.81
C SER A 470 5.31 -24.77 11.71
N LYS A 471 4.33 -25.69 11.66
CA LYS A 471 4.23 -26.90 12.50
C LYS A 471 4.20 -26.63 14.01
N ILE A 472 3.41 -25.63 14.41
CA ILE A 472 3.33 -25.11 15.79
C ILE A 472 1.88 -24.97 16.28
N TRP A 473 1.00 -25.88 15.88
CA TRP A 473 -0.41 -26.01 16.32
C TRP A 473 -0.63 -25.84 17.83
N GLY A 474 0.29 -26.35 18.66
CA GLY A 474 0.23 -26.18 20.12
C GLY A 474 0.23 -24.73 20.61
N VAL A 475 0.67 -23.75 19.78
CA VAL A 475 0.55 -22.31 20.09
C VAL A 475 -0.91 -21.90 20.27
N MET A 476 -1.82 -22.50 19.50
CA MET A 476 -3.27 -22.29 19.56
C MET A 476 -3.98 -23.38 20.38
N GLY A 477 -3.24 -24.19 21.15
CA GLY A 477 -3.80 -25.33 21.91
C GLY A 477 -4.21 -26.54 21.06
N LEU A 478 -3.81 -26.60 19.79
CA LEU A 478 -4.21 -27.67 18.86
C LEU A 478 -3.22 -28.84 18.81
N SER A 479 -3.73 -30.04 18.54
CA SER A 479 -2.97 -31.28 18.32
C SER A 479 -2.41 -31.37 16.90
N ASP A 480 -1.43 -32.25 16.69
CA ASP A 480 -0.92 -32.65 15.36
C ASP A 480 -1.84 -33.71 14.71
N ASP A 481 -3.14 -33.38 14.62
CA ASP A 481 -4.14 -34.23 13.99
C ASP A 481 -4.83 -33.49 12.84
N ALA A 482 -4.75 -34.06 11.64
CA ALA A 482 -5.26 -33.44 10.42
C ALA A 482 -6.78 -33.21 10.46
N PHE A 483 -7.54 -34.10 11.13
CA PHE A 483 -8.98 -33.95 11.28
C PHE A 483 -9.33 -32.80 12.23
N THR A 484 -8.67 -32.73 13.39
CA THR A 484 -8.82 -31.63 14.37
C THR A 484 -8.51 -30.27 13.73
N LEU A 485 -7.38 -30.16 13.01
CA LEU A 485 -7.00 -28.91 12.32
C LEU A 485 -8.03 -28.49 11.27
N ALA A 486 -8.53 -29.42 10.46
CA ALA A 486 -9.57 -29.15 9.47
C ALA A 486 -10.90 -28.71 10.13
N MET A 487 -11.29 -29.35 11.23
CA MET A 487 -12.50 -29.01 11.99
C MET A 487 -12.41 -27.60 12.60
N THR A 488 -11.26 -27.23 13.19
CA THR A 488 -11.02 -25.88 13.69
C THR A 488 -11.08 -24.84 12.56
N GLN A 489 -10.50 -25.14 11.39
CA GLN A 489 -10.60 -24.25 10.22
C GLN A 489 -12.05 -24.05 9.76
N ILE A 490 -12.85 -25.12 9.71
CA ILE A 490 -14.28 -25.06 9.36
C ILE A 490 -15.06 -24.22 10.39
N SER A 491 -14.81 -24.38 11.70
CA SER A 491 -15.43 -23.56 12.76
C SER A 491 -15.13 -22.07 12.55
N MET A 492 -13.86 -21.71 12.35
CA MET A 492 -13.47 -20.31 12.14
C MET A 492 -14.07 -19.71 10.86
N VAL A 493 -14.21 -20.51 9.79
CA VAL A 493 -14.92 -20.09 8.56
C VAL A 493 -16.42 -19.90 8.82
N HIS A 494 -17.05 -20.77 9.61
CA HIS A 494 -18.46 -20.62 9.97
C HIS A 494 -18.70 -19.37 10.84
N GLU A 495 -17.87 -19.14 11.86
CA GLU A 495 -17.88 -17.92 12.67
C GLU A 495 -17.65 -16.65 11.83
N PHE A 496 -16.80 -16.72 10.80
CA PHE A 496 -16.61 -15.62 9.85
C PHE A 496 -17.86 -15.37 8.98
N LEU A 497 -18.53 -16.42 8.49
CA LEU A 497 -19.77 -16.28 7.73
C LEU A 497 -20.90 -15.68 8.59
N GLN A 498 -21.08 -16.16 9.83
CA GLN A 498 -22.02 -15.54 10.78
C GLN A 498 -21.71 -14.05 11.01
N THR A 499 -20.41 -13.70 11.12
CA THR A 499 -19.96 -12.31 11.27
C THR A 499 -20.34 -11.44 10.06
N LEU A 500 -20.38 -12.02 8.84
CA LEU A 500 -20.78 -11.32 7.61
C LEU A 500 -22.31 -11.18 7.51
N ASP A 501 -23.08 -12.22 7.88
CA ASP A 501 -24.54 -12.18 7.88
C ASP A 501 -25.10 -11.10 8.85
N ASP A 502 -24.37 -10.86 9.94
CA ASP A 502 -24.62 -9.80 10.94
C ASP A 502 -24.44 -8.35 10.39
N ILE A 503 -23.83 -8.17 9.23
CA ILE A 503 -23.45 -6.86 8.68
C ILE A 503 -24.33 -6.51 7.47
N PRO A 504 -25.08 -5.38 7.51
CA PRO A 504 -25.89 -4.95 6.37
C PRO A 504 -25.04 -4.77 5.10
N PHE A 505 -25.52 -5.38 4.00
CA PHE A 505 -24.76 -5.57 2.76
C PHE A 505 -24.10 -4.30 2.20
N VAL A 506 -24.71 -3.12 2.35
CA VAL A 506 -24.13 -1.84 1.89
C VAL A 506 -22.75 -1.56 2.50
N TYR A 507 -22.52 -1.93 3.76
CA TYR A 507 -21.22 -1.73 4.42
C TYR A 507 -20.16 -2.73 3.93
N LEU A 508 -20.58 -3.96 3.62
CA LEU A 508 -19.74 -4.95 2.94
C LEU A 508 -19.37 -4.50 1.52
N GLN A 509 -20.31 -3.90 0.78
CA GLN A 509 -20.03 -3.32 -0.55
C GLN A 509 -19.00 -2.18 -0.47
N VAL A 510 -19.15 -1.28 0.49
CA VAL A 510 -18.24 -0.14 0.71
C VAL A 510 -16.84 -0.56 1.17
N LYS A 511 -16.67 -1.75 1.76
CA LYS A 511 -15.36 -2.29 2.18
C LYS A 511 -14.82 -3.42 1.29
N GLY A 512 -15.60 -3.90 0.33
CA GLY A 512 -15.19 -4.91 -0.64
C GLY A 512 -14.42 -4.31 -1.82
N GLU A 513 -13.66 -5.14 -2.53
CA GLU A 513 -13.09 -4.74 -3.82
C GLU A 513 -14.15 -4.89 -4.94
N PRO A 514 -14.45 -3.84 -5.72
CA PRO A 514 -15.49 -3.84 -6.76
C PRO A 514 -15.13 -4.65 -8.03
N MET A 515 -14.12 -5.52 -7.97
CA MET A 515 -13.47 -6.12 -9.14
C MET A 515 -13.32 -7.65 -9.12
N VAL A 516 -13.99 -8.38 -8.22
CA VAL A 516 -14.27 -9.80 -8.47
C VAL A 516 -15.38 -9.91 -9.51
N ARG A 517 -15.02 -9.83 -10.79
CA ARG A 517 -15.88 -10.36 -11.85
C ARG A 517 -15.99 -11.87 -11.65
N THR A 518 -17.12 -12.33 -11.13
CA THR A 518 -17.48 -13.74 -11.26
C THR A 518 -17.53 -14.06 -12.77
N PRO A 519 -16.99 -15.20 -13.24
CA PRO A 519 -16.98 -15.54 -14.66
C PRO A 519 -18.38 -15.87 -15.23
N TYR A 520 -19.44 -15.70 -14.42
CA TYR A 520 -20.83 -16.00 -14.74
C TYR A 520 -21.74 -14.79 -14.48
N SER A 521 -21.66 -13.79 -15.35
CA SER A 521 -22.75 -12.83 -15.61
C SER A 521 -22.92 -12.66 -17.12
N PRO A 522 -24.05 -13.07 -17.73
CA PRO A 522 -24.17 -13.17 -19.18
C PRO A 522 -24.48 -11.81 -19.82
N SER A 523 -23.47 -11.16 -20.40
CA SER A 523 -23.66 -9.97 -21.24
C SER A 523 -22.79 -9.98 -22.50
N MET A 524 -22.98 -11.00 -23.34
CA MET A 524 -22.67 -10.89 -24.77
C MET A 524 -23.73 -11.62 -25.59
N SER A 525 -24.74 -10.87 -26.00
CA SER A 525 -25.65 -11.23 -27.09
C SER A 525 -24.86 -11.31 -28.41
N LYS A 526 -24.27 -12.47 -28.70
CA LYS A 526 -23.80 -12.81 -30.05
C LYS A 526 -24.75 -13.83 -30.65
N SER A 527 -25.45 -13.40 -31.69
CA SER A 527 -26.33 -14.22 -32.52
C SER A 527 -25.58 -15.46 -33.04
N LEU A 528 -26.00 -16.64 -32.61
CA LEU A 528 -25.60 -17.92 -33.19
C LEU A 528 -26.87 -18.67 -33.60
N THR A 529 -27.10 -18.72 -34.90
CA THR A 529 -28.17 -19.52 -35.50
C THR A 529 -27.81 -21.00 -35.37
N PRO A 530 -28.74 -21.88 -34.95
CA PRO A 530 -28.45 -23.31 -34.85
C PRO A 530 -28.42 -23.96 -36.24
N ARG A 531 -27.29 -24.56 -36.61
CA ARG A 531 -27.24 -25.55 -37.69
C ARG A 531 -27.62 -26.93 -37.12
N PRO A 532 -28.48 -27.71 -37.80
CA PRO A 532 -28.88 -29.03 -37.33
C PRO A 532 -27.80 -30.08 -37.63
N LEU A 533 -27.60 -31.01 -36.68
CA LEU A 533 -26.95 -32.30 -36.94
C LEU A 533 -28.01 -33.39 -36.70
N GLY A 534 -28.45 -34.03 -37.78
CA GLY A 534 -29.38 -35.17 -37.70
C GLY A 534 -28.64 -36.48 -37.50
N GLY A 535 -29.28 -37.49 -36.90
CA GLY A 535 -28.61 -38.77 -36.67
C GLY A 535 -29.31 -39.88 -35.89
N LYS A 536 -30.56 -40.22 -36.24
CA LYS A 536 -31.20 -41.55 -36.01
C LYS A 536 -31.42 -42.04 -34.56
N ASN A 537 -32.70 -42.17 -34.17
CA ASN A 537 -33.18 -43.14 -33.16
C ASN A 537 -32.94 -44.58 -33.63
N PRO A 538 -33.05 -45.59 -32.74
CA PRO A 538 -34.29 -46.39 -32.78
C PRO A 538 -34.81 -46.91 -31.41
N LEU A 539 -36.13 -47.19 -31.36
CA LEU A 539 -36.88 -48.04 -30.40
C LEU A 539 -37.07 -47.49 -28.95
N GLY A 540 -38.26 -47.51 -28.35
CA GLY A 540 -39.57 -47.95 -28.85
C GLY A 540 -40.75 -47.43 -28.00
N TRP A 541 -41.95 -47.45 -28.59
CA TRP A 541 -43.24 -47.07 -27.98
C TRP A 541 -43.70 -48.14 -26.95
N GLU A 542 -44.49 -47.84 -25.91
CA GLU A 542 -45.96 -47.64 -25.87
C GLU A 542 -46.37 -47.33 -24.40
N SER A 543 -47.51 -46.74 -24.00
CA SER A 543 -48.73 -46.24 -24.69
C SER A 543 -49.56 -45.30 -23.77
N ALA A 544 -50.57 -44.64 -24.37
CA ALA A 544 -51.84 -44.18 -23.77
C ALA A 544 -51.89 -43.02 -22.73
N SER A 545 -52.16 -41.81 -23.22
CA SER A 545 -53.06 -40.79 -22.61
C SER A 545 -54.53 -41.34 -22.56
N PRO A 546 -55.51 -40.76 -21.82
CA PRO A 546 -55.99 -39.36 -21.96
C PRO A 546 -56.35 -38.62 -20.63
N ASN A 547 -56.00 -37.34 -20.46
CA ASN A 547 -56.84 -36.15 -20.79
C ASN A 547 -57.89 -35.83 -19.67
N PRO A 548 -58.69 -34.73 -19.71
CA PRO A 548 -58.35 -33.56 -18.89
C PRO A 548 -59.49 -33.04 -17.99
N ARG A 549 -59.15 -32.14 -17.06
CA ARG A 549 -59.92 -30.93 -16.72
C ARG A 549 -59.05 -29.94 -15.94
#